data_AF-B4FYE4-F1
#
_entry.id   AF-B4FYE4-F1
#
_cell.length_a   1.000
_cell.length_b   1.000
_cell.length_c   1.000
_cell.angle_alpha   90.00
_cell.angle_beta   90.00
_cell.angle_gamma   90.00
#
_symmetry.space_group_name_H-M   'P 1'
#
loop_
_entity.id
_entity.type
_entity.pdbx_description
1 polymer ?
#
loop_
_entity_poly.entity_id
_entity_poly.type
_entity_poly.pdbx_seq_one_letter_code
_entity_poly.pdbx_strand_id
1 'polypeptide(L)'
;MYVFSTSQKRVSVEFVGTDKVQEKLNNFNELASASVSYMGVSSIGAPNELNSLVPNLKLLDLTGNLFSQWQTLDGKFVQGFNTLRLLNLEDNHIDSWDEIVKLSYLRSLEQLHLNKNRLKHVKYPSNLSPDGPIDDAAAVPFENLQVLLLGSNDIDDFSSVDSLNLFPSLRDVRLSDNPVADPAKGGAPRFVLVARLGKVGILNGSEISPRERRESEIRYVRLVMGKIESNDQEEIRRLHPRFAELKSFHGIEDEKPTSSISGPQKMASGLISITLKCVGPSMGEKQPLTKKLPATTTVGKLKSLCESFFKLKDIKVKLFVEEEGCPLPQPVEEDTASLMELGIGSGATIVVDEES
;
A
#
# COMPACT_ATOMS: atom_id res chain seq x y z
N MET A 1 17.77 -27.90 -43.86
CA MET A 1 19.02 -27.10 -43.83
C MET A 1 20.18 -28.02 -44.23
N TYR A 2 21.30 -27.53 -44.76
CA TYR A 2 22.46 -28.39 -45.03
C TYR A 2 23.74 -27.74 -44.53
N VAL A 3 24.68 -28.56 -44.08
CA VAL A 3 26.04 -28.14 -43.70
C VAL A 3 27.04 -28.90 -44.57
N PHE A 4 28.20 -28.30 -44.82
CA PHE A 4 29.29 -28.98 -45.51
C PHE A 4 30.14 -29.73 -44.49
N SER A 5 30.41 -31.01 -44.77
CA SER A 5 31.36 -31.78 -43.98
C SER A 5 32.80 -31.29 -44.20
N THR A 6 33.73 -31.76 -43.37
CA THR A 6 35.17 -31.52 -43.53
C THR A 6 35.74 -32.02 -44.88
N SER A 7 35.01 -32.86 -45.61
CA SER A 7 35.34 -33.30 -46.98
C SER A 7 34.54 -32.57 -48.08
N GLN A 8 33.95 -31.41 -47.77
CA GLN A 8 33.14 -30.58 -48.67
C GLN A 8 31.92 -31.29 -49.31
N LYS A 9 31.39 -32.33 -48.66
CA LYS A 9 30.13 -32.94 -49.08
C LYS A 9 28.95 -32.27 -48.38
N ARG A 10 27.87 -32.01 -49.12
CA ARG A 10 26.61 -31.51 -48.55
C ARG A 10 25.98 -32.60 -47.70
N VAL A 11 25.78 -32.32 -46.41
CA VAL A 11 25.06 -33.18 -45.47
C VAL A 11 23.76 -32.49 -45.11
N SER A 12 22.64 -33.17 -45.37
CA SER A 12 21.32 -32.70 -44.95
C SER A 12 21.21 -32.78 -43.42
N VAL A 13 20.89 -31.65 -42.81
CA VAL A 13 20.56 -31.56 -41.39
C VAL A 13 19.04 -31.51 -41.28
N GLU A 14 18.50 -32.56 -40.68
CA GLU A 14 17.09 -32.68 -40.33
C GLU A 14 16.96 -32.46 -38.83
N PHE A 15 16.17 -31.47 -38.43
CA PHE A 15 15.90 -31.24 -37.02
C PHE A 15 14.87 -32.28 -36.56
N VAL A 16 15.33 -33.31 -35.86
CA VAL A 16 14.45 -34.36 -35.35
C VAL A 16 13.70 -33.83 -34.12
N GLY A 17 12.37 -33.86 -34.16
CA GLY A 17 11.51 -33.41 -33.05
C GLY A 17 10.85 -32.05 -33.22
N THR A 18 11.06 -31.35 -34.35
CA THR A 18 10.34 -30.11 -34.67
C THR A 18 8.84 -30.31 -34.67
N ASP A 19 8.35 -31.43 -35.19
CA ASP A 19 6.92 -31.70 -35.28
C ASP A 19 6.30 -31.92 -33.89
N LYS A 20 7.02 -32.59 -32.98
CA LYS A 20 6.59 -32.75 -31.57
C LYS A 20 6.60 -31.43 -30.80
N VAL A 21 7.58 -30.56 -31.09
CA VAL A 21 7.63 -29.21 -30.51
C VAL A 21 6.50 -28.36 -31.10
N GLN A 22 6.24 -28.44 -32.40
CA GLN A 22 5.15 -27.74 -33.07
C GLN A 22 3.78 -28.21 -32.59
N GLU A 23 3.56 -29.53 -32.43
CA GLU A 23 2.34 -30.10 -31.85
C GLU A 23 2.13 -29.64 -30.41
N LYS A 24 3.19 -29.61 -29.58
CA LYS A 24 3.11 -29.07 -28.22
C LYS A 24 2.81 -27.57 -28.20
N LEU A 25 3.45 -26.79 -29.08
CA LEU A 25 3.21 -25.35 -29.22
C LEU A 25 1.81 -25.05 -29.75
N ASN A 26 1.20 -25.95 -30.52
CA ASN A 26 -0.16 -25.84 -31.02
C ASN A 26 -1.23 -26.28 -29.99
N ASN A 27 -0.83 -26.97 -28.91
CA ASN A 27 -1.75 -27.43 -27.87
C ASN A 27 -1.88 -26.41 -26.72
N PHE A 28 -2.59 -25.32 -26.98
CA PHE A 28 -2.83 -24.26 -26.00
C PHE A 28 -3.73 -24.68 -24.81
N ASN A 29 -4.35 -25.86 -24.88
CA ASN A 29 -5.13 -26.39 -23.75
C ASN A 29 -4.28 -26.65 -22.51
N GLU A 30 -2.98 -26.94 -22.67
CA GLU A 30 -2.05 -27.14 -21.55
C GLU A 30 -1.41 -25.84 -21.05
N LEU A 31 -1.66 -24.71 -21.73
CA LEU A 31 -1.01 -23.44 -21.41
C LEU A 31 -1.56 -22.86 -20.12
N ALA A 32 -0.75 -22.89 -19.07
CA ALA A 32 -1.08 -22.32 -17.75
C ALA A 32 -0.61 -20.87 -17.58
N SER A 33 0.35 -20.41 -18.37
CA SER A 33 0.92 -19.06 -18.28
C SER A 33 1.24 -18.50 -19.66
N ALA A 34 0.89 -17.23 -19.88
CA ALA A 34 1.22 -16.49 -21.10
C ALA A 34 1.75 -15.10 -20.73
N SER A 35 2.74 -14.62 -21.48
CA SER A 35 3.23 -13.25 -21.41
C SER A 35 3.24 -12.66 -22.80
N VAL A 36 2.66 -11.47 -22.93
CA VAL A 36 2.60 -10.66 -24.15
C VAL A 36 3.10 -9.25 -23.79
N SER A 37 4.20 -9.17 -23.05
CA SER A 37 4.73 -7.92 -22.52
C SER A 37 5.42 -7.09 -23.60
N TYR A 38 5.24 -5.75 -23.56
CA TYR A 38 5.89 -4.79 -24.46
C TYR A 38 5.64 -5.05 -25.96
N MET A 39 4.46 -5.58 -26.31
CA MET A 39 4.11 -5.91 -27.69
C MET A 39 3.21 -4.86 -28.35
N GLY A 40 2.88 -3.77 -27.66
CA GLY A 40 2.01 -2.71 -28.18
C GLY A 40 0.55 -3.13 -28.30
N VAL A 41 0.11 -4.09 -27.50
CA VAL A 41 -1.28 -4.58 -27.49
C VAL A 41 -2.17 -3.54 -26.81
N SER A 42 -3.30 -3.20 -27.42
CA SER A 42 -4.26 -2.23 -26.85
C SER A 42 -5.62 -2.84 -26.50
N SER A 43 -5.88 -4.09 -26.90
CA SER A 43 -7.10 -4.81 -26.56
C SER A 43 -6.88 -6.32 -26.57
N ILE A 44 -7.76 -7.04 -25.85
CA ILE A 44 -7.70 -8.49 -25.73
C ILE A 44 -8.38 -9.21 -26.92
N GLY A 45 -9.03 -8.48 -27.84
CA GLY A 45 -9.83 -9.08 -28.91
C GLY A 45 -11.17 -9.64 -28.41
N ALA A 46 -11.81 -10.53 -29.18
CA ALA A 46 -13.11 -11.09 -28.82
C ALA A 46 -12.97 -12.10 -27.65
N PRO A 47 -13.63 -11.88 -26.49
CA PRO A 47 -13.49 -12.72 -25.29
C PRO A 47 -13.73 -14.23 -25.50
N ASN A 48 -14.65 -14.58 -26.41
CA ASN A 48 -15.02 -15.96 -26.70
C ASN A 48 -13.88 -16.76 -27.37
N GLU A 49 -13.06 -16.09 -28.18
CA GLU A 49 -11.94 -16.73 -28.89
C GLU A 49 -10.83 -17.10 -27.91
N LEU A 50 -10.53 -16.24 -26.94
CA LEU A 50 -9.47 -16.50 -25.96
C LEU A 50 -9.82 -17.61 -24.99
N ASN A 51 -11.06 -17.67 -24.51
CA ASN A 51 -11.46 -18.74 -23.60
C ASN A 51 -11.39 -20.12 -24.28
N SER A 52 -11.67 -20.19 -25.59
CA SER A 52 -11.52 -21.43 -26.36
C SER A 52 -10.08 -21.76 -26.69
N LEU A 53 -9.22 -20.75 -26.86
CA LEU A 53 -7.81 -20.95 -27.17
C LEU A 53 -7.00 -21.36 -25.93
N VAL A 54 -7.21 -20.71 -24.79
CA VAL A 54 -6.42 -20.89 -23.56
C VAL A 54 -7.32 -21.14 -22.33
N PRO A 55 -8.09 -22.24 -22.29
CA PRO A 55 -9.09 -22.49 -21.25
C PRO A 55 -8.51 -22.68 -19.84
N ASN A 56 -7.23 -23.08 -19.75
CA ASN A 56 -6.55 -23.39 -18.49
C ASN A 56 -5.53 -22.31 -18.06
N LEU A 57 -5.62 -21.12 -18.64
CA LEU A 57 -4.69 -20.03 -18.34
C LEU A 57 -4.86 -19.51 -16.92
N LYS A 58 -3.80 -19.63 -16.12
CA LYS A 58 -3.74 -19.18 -14.73
C LYS A 58 -3.00 -17.87 -14.54
N LEU A 59 -2.04 -17.58 -15.42
CA LEU A 59 -1.23 -16.37 -15.38
C LEU A 59 -1.24 -15.69 -16.75
N LEU A 60 -1.60 -14.42 -16.77
CA LEU A 60 -1.53 -13.59 -17.95
C LEU A 60 -0.75 -12.32 -17.64
N ASP A 61 0.36 -12.14 -18.35
CA ASP A 61 1.20 -10.96 -18.24
C ASP A 61 1.08 -10.08 -19.48
N LEU A 62 0.57 -8.87 -19.28
CA LEU A 62 0.34 -7.83 -20.29
C LEU A 62 1.12 -6.55 -19.95
N THR A 63 2.24 -6.68 -19.22
CA THR A 63 3.07 -5.54 -18.82
C THR A 63 3.53 -4.72 -20.03
N GLY A 64 3.56 -3.38 -19.91
CA GLY A 64 4.21 -2.53 -20.89
C GLY A 64 3.44 -2.38 -22.21
N ASN A 65 2.12 -2.44 -22.15
CA ASN A 65 1.24 -2.41 -23.32
C ASN A 65 0.43 -1.09 -23.35
N LEU A 66 -0.60 -1.04 -24.20
CA LEU A 66 -1.40 0.16 -24.47
C LEU A 66 -2.83 0.03 -23.94
N PHE A 67 -3.06 -0.82 -22.94
CA PHE A 67 -4.40 -0.99 -22.36
C PHE A 67 -4.81 0.27 -21.60
N SER A 68 -5.86 0.95 -22.07
CA SER A 68 -6.55 1.99 -21.31
C SER A 68 -7.93 1.56 -20.83
N GLN A 69 -8.49 0.53 -21.47
CA GLN A 69 -9.81 -0.03 -21.20
C GLN A 69 -9.76 -1.54 -21.37
N TRP A 70 -10.60 -2.24 -20.61
CA TRP A 70 -10.84 -3.65 -20.84
C TRP A 70 -12.06 -3.80 -21.73
N GLN A 71 -11.83 -4.19 -22.99
CA GLN A 71 -12.90 -4.40 -23.96
C GLN A 71 -13.67 -5.69 -23.64
N THR A 72 -15.00 -5.59 -23.58
CA THR A 72 -15.91 -6.73 -23.39
C THR A 72 -17.03 -6.67 -24.44
N LEU A 73 -17.68 -7.80 -24.72
CA LEU A 73 -18.72 -7.88 -25.77
C LEU A 73 -19.91 -6.94 -25.51
N ASP A 74 -20.27 -6.76 -24.24
CA ASP A 74 -21.38 -5.93 -23.78
C ASP A 74 -20.93 -4.62 -23.11
N GLY A 75 -19.61 -4.36 -23.06
CA GLY A 75 -18.99 -3.25 -22.35
C GLY A 75 -19.07 -3.31 -20.82
N LYS A 76 -19.69 -4.36 -20.24
CA LYS A 76 -20.03 -4.42 -18.81
C LYS A 76 -19.15 -5.36 -17.99
N PHE A 77 -18.83 -6.57 -18.49
CA PHE A 77 -18.07 -7.55 -17.70
C PHE A 77 -17.17 -8.45 -18.54
N VAL A 78 -16.06 -8.89 -17.94
CA VAL A 78 -15.12 -9.81 -18.59
C VAL A 78 -15.70 -11.21 -18.60
N GLN A 79 -15.76 -11.81 -19.80
CA GLN A 79 -16.14 -13.21 -19.99
C GLN A 79 -14.90 -14.03 -20.38
N GLY A 80 -14.85 -15.28 -19.94
CA GLY A 80 -13.67 -16.14 -20.10
C GLY A 80 -12.66 -15.98 -18.96
N PHE A 81 -11.51 -16.65 -19.09
CA PHE A 81 -10.45 -16.64 -18.07
C PHE A 81 -10.89 -17.16 -16.69
N ASN A 82 -11.78 -18.16 -16.70
CA ASN A 82 -12.36 -18.74 -15.48
C ASN A 82 -11.31 -19.31 -14.51
N THR A 83 -10.12 -19.66 -14.99
CA THR A 83 -9.02 -20.22 -14.21
C THR A 83 -7.90 -19.23 -13.91
N LEU A 84 -8.04 -17.96 -14.35
CA LEU A 84 -7.00 -16.94 -14.23
C LEU A 84 -6.86 -16.49 -12.77
N ARG A 85 -5.64 -16.63 -12.24
CA ARG A 85 -5.26 -16.32 -10.86
C ARG A 85 -4.40 -15.07 -10.77
N LEU A 86 -3.58 -14.80 -11.77
CA LEU A 86 -2.72 -13.61 -11.83
C LEU A 86 -2.92 -12.89 -13.16
N LEU A 87 -3.30 -11.62 -13.08
CA LEU A 87 -3.33 -10.71 -14.21
C LEU A 87 -2.36 -9.56 -13.95
N ASN A 88 -1.35 -9.44 -14.81
CA ASN A 88 -0.40 -8.35 -14.75
C ASN A 88 -0.69 -7.33 -15.85
N LEU A 89 -1.06 -6.13 -15.46
CA LEU A 89 -1.35 -4.96 -16.29
C LEU A 89 -0.43 -3.78 -15.92
N GLU A 90 0.75 -4.06 -15.37
CA GLU A 90 1.75 -3.04 -15.06
C GLU A 90 2.14 -2.24 -16.31
N ASP A 91 2.44 -0.95 -16.16
CA ASP A 91 2.98 -0.10 -17.22
C ASP A 91 2.05 -0.04 -18.45
N ASN A 92 0.81 0.37 -18.20
CA ASN A 92 -0.25 0.53 -19.20
C ASN A 92 -0.84 1.95 -19.10
N HIS A 93 -2.02 2.19 -19.65
CA HIS A 93 -2.67 3.50 -19.73
C HIS A 93 -4.04 3.53 -19.05
N ILE A 94 -4.27 2.69 -18.04
CA ILE A 94 -5.54 2.62 -17.33
C ILE A 94 -5.64 3.81 -16.38
N ASP A 95 -6.67 4.64 -16.56
CA ASP A 95 -6.92 5.85 -15.77
C ASP A 95 -8.25 5.80 -14.99
N SER A 96 -9.16 4.88 -15.35
CA SER A 96 -10.44 4.67 -14.68
C SER A 96 -10.50 3.35 -13.93
N TRP A 97 -10.96 3.41 -12.67
CA TRP A 97 -11.22 2.23 -11.86
C TRP A 97 -12.41 1.41 -12.35
N ASP A 98 -13.33 2.01 -13.11
CA ASP A 98 -14.48 1.29 -13.68
C ASP A 98 -14.03 0.17 -14.63
N GLU A 99 -12.89 0.34 -15.30
CA GLU A 99 -12.28 -0.70 -16.14
C GLU A 99 -11.78 -1.87 -15.30
N ILE A 100 -11.28 -1.59 -14.10
CA ILE A 100 -10.82 -2.60 -13.15
C ILE A 100 -12.02 -3.32 -12.54
N VAL A 101 -13.12 -2.63 -12.25
CA VAL A 101 -14.36 -3.24 -11.75
C VAL A 101 -14.86 -4.35 -12.68
N LYS A 102 -14.68 -4.24 -14.01
CA LYS A 102 -15.03 -5.31 -14.96
C LYS A 102 -14.31 -6.63 -14.68
N LEU A 103 -13.12 -6.58 -14.09
CA LEU A 103 -12.32 -7.75 -13.71
C LEU A 103 -12.84 -8.43 -12.43
N SER A 104 -13.78 -7.81 -11.69
CA SER A 104 -14.34 -8.40 -10.46
C SER A 104 -15.11 -9.70 -10.70
N TYR A 105 -15.49 -9.96 -11.96
CA TYR A 105 -16.18 -11.17 -12.40
C TYR A 105 -15.23 -12.36 -12.60
N LEU A 106 -13.92 -12.14 -12.60
CA LEU A 106 -12.91 -13.20 -12.67
C LEU A 106 -12.79 -13.91 -11.32
N ARG A 107 -13.57 -14.98 -11.14
CA ARG A 107 -13.75 -15.67 -9.84
C ARG A 107 -12.48 -16.24 -9.24
N SER A 108 -11.54 -16.67 -10.06
CA SER A 108 -10.27 -17.24 -9.61
C SER A 108 -9.16 -16.22 -9.43
N LEU A 109 -9.41 -14.92 -9.67
CA LEU A 109 -8.37 -13.90 -9.62
C LEU A 109 -7.89 -13.69 -8.18
N GLU A 110 -6.61 -13.93 -7.96
CA GLU A 110 -5.93 -13.82 -6.67
C GLU A 110 -4.96 -12.64 -6.64
N GLN A 111 -4.38 -12.28 -7.79
CA GLN A 111 -3.36 -11.24 -7.90
C GLN A 111 -3.66 -10.34 -9.09
N LEU A 112 -3.69 -9.04 -8.83
CA LEU A 112 -3.88 -8.01 -9.85
C LEU A 112 -2.77 -6.97 -9.73
N HIS A 113 -1.93 -6.90 -10.76
CA HIS A 113 -0.84 -5.93 -10.80
C HIS A 113 -1.21 -4.77 -11.73
N LEU A 114 -1.25 -3.57 -11.18
CA LEU A 114 -1.65 -2.32 -11.83
C LEU A 114 -0.62 -1.21 -11.62
N ASN A 115 0.62 -1.57 -11.28
CA ASN A 115 1.67 -0.57 -11.09
C ASN A 115 1.86 0.27 -12.36
N LYS A 116 2.33 1.51 -12.23
CA LYS A 116 2.66 2.39 -13.38
C LYS A 116 1.49 2.57 -14.35
N ASN A 117 0.30 2.82 -13.81
CA ASN A 117 -0.87 3.25 -14.58
C ASN A 117 -1.20 4.71 -14.17
N ARG A 118 -2.42 5.19 -14.43
CA ARG A 118 -2.86 6.56 -14.14
C ARG A 118 -4.11 6.59 -13.26
N LEU A 119 -4.27 5.57 -12.42
CA LEU A 119 -5.42 5.44 -11.54
C LEU A 119 -5.37 6.52 -10.46
N LYS A 120 -6.48 7.26 -10.31
CA LYS A 120 -6.61 8.32 -9.30
C LYS A 120 -7.44 7.90 -8.10
N HIS A 121 -8.43 7.05 -8.34
CA HIS A 121 -9.38 6.63 -7.32
C HIS A 121 -9.55 5.12 -7.33
N VAL A 122 -9.77 4.54 -6.16
CA VAL A 122 -10.05 3.12 -5.97
C VAL A 122 -11.37 3.00 -5.23
N LYS A 123 -12.29 2.19 -5.77
CA LYS A 123 -13.58 1.95 -5.13
C LYS A 123 -14.00 0.49 -5.24
N TYR A 124 -14.28 -0.11 -4.10
CA TYR A 124 -14.85 -1.45 -4.07
C TYR A 124 -16.28 -1.42 -4.62
N PRO A 125 -16.65 -2.33 -5.55
CA PRO A 125 -17.96 -2.31 -6.19
C PRO A 125 -19.04 -2.97 -5.31
N SER A 126 -19.45 -2.28 -4.23
CA SER A 126 -20.39 -2.83 -3.23
C SER A 126 -21.80 -3.10 -3.76
N ASN A 127 -22.21 -2.44 -4.85
CA ASN A 127 -23.55 -2.52 -5.44
C ASN A 127 -23.45 -2.83 -6.94
N LEU A 128 -22.89 -3.99 -7.31
CA LEU A 128 -22.95 -4.43 -8.71
C LEU A 128 -24.42 -4.55 -9.12
N SER A 129 -24.77 -3.94 -10.26
CA SER A 129 -26.14 -4.03 -10.78
C SER A 129 -26.49 -5.50 -11.09
N PRO A 130 -27.75 -5.93 -10.84
CA PRO A 130 -28.22 -7.29 -11.15
C PRO A 130 -28.22 -7.62 -12.66
N ASP A 131 -27.91 -6.65 -13.52
CA ASP A 131 -27.64 -6.80 -14.96
C ASP A 131 -26.37 -7.62 -15.29
N GLY A 132 -25.68 -8.17 -14.28
CA GLY A 132 -24.58 -9.12 -14.48
C GLY A 132 -25.05 -10.42 -15.17
N PRO A 133 -24.11 -11.25 -15.66
CA PRO A 133 -24.47 -12.50 -16.31
C PRO A 133 -25.34 -13.34 -15.37
N ILE A 134 -26.48 -13.73 -15.92
CA ILE A 134 -27.62 -14.42 -15.32
C ILE A 134 -27.12 -15.68 -14.59
N ASP A 135 -26.95 -15.63 -13.27
CA ASP A 135 -27.27 -16.74 -12.32
C ASP A 135 -26.75 -16.55 -10.88
N ASP A 136 -26.00 -15.50 -10.55
CA ASP A 136 -25.34 -15.44 -9.24
C ASP A 136 -25.56 -14.12 -8.50
N ALA A 137 -26.77 -13.92 -7.98
CA ALA A 137 -27.10 -12.80 -7.10
C ALA A 137 -26.27 -12.78 -5.80
N ALA A 138 -25.49 -13.83 -5.52
CA ALA A 138 -24.58 -13.96 -4.36
C ALA A 138 -23.11 -13.68 -4.70
N ALA A 139 -22.80 -13.32 -5.95
CA ALA A 139 -21.46 -13.03 -6.44
C ALA A 139 -20.74 -11.97 -5.59
N VAL A 140 -19.73 -12.37 -4.81
CA VAL A 140 -18.86 -11.40 -4.12
C VAL A 140 -17.79 -10.88 -5.09
N PRO A 141 -17.73 -9.56 -5.36
CA PRO A 141 -16.70 -8.99 -6.22
C PRO A 141 -15.31 -9.22 -5.63
N PHE A 142 -14.34 -9.64 -6.46
CA PHE A 142 -12.95 -9.83 -6.04
C PHE A 142 -12.79 -10.74 -4.79
N GLU A 143 -13.67 -11.74 -4.65
CA GLU A 143 -13.73 -12.62 -3.46
C GLU A 143 -12.38 -13.23 -3.10
N ASN A 144 -11.61 -13.68 -4.11
CA ASN A 144 -10.33 -14.36 -3.94
C ASN A 144 -9.11 -13.44 -4.09
N LEU A 145 -9.30 -12.14 -4.35
CA LEU A 145 -8.20 -11.20 -4.58
C LEU A 145 -7.42 -10.98 -3.28
N GLN A 146 -6.15 -11.38 -3.30
CA GLN A 146 -5.22 -11.33 -2.16
C GLN A 146 -4.13 -10.27 -2.33
N VAL A 147 -3.68 -10.04 -3.57
CA VAL A 147 -2.61 -9.12 -3.90
C VAL A 147 -3.11 -8.06 -4.87
N LEU A 148 -2.97 -6.79 -4.51
CA LEU A 148 -3.32 -5.65 -5.35
C LEU A 148 -2.16 -4.65 -5.39
N LEU A 149 -1.44 -4.60 -6.51
CA LEU A 149 -0.29 -3.73 -6.66
C LEU A 149 -0.69 -2.47 -7.43
N LEU A 150 -0.67 -1.32 -6.77
CA LEU A 150 -1.09 -0.01 -7.29
C LEU A 150 0.06 1.00 -7.27
N GLY A 151 1.32 0.56 -7.18
CA GLY A 151 2.48 1.45 -7.09
C GLY A 151 2.63 2.35 -8.31
N SER A 152 3.15 3.57 -8.11
CA SER A 152 3.39 4.53 -9.19
C SER A 152 2.13 4.85 -10.01
N ASN A 153 1.00 5.09 -9.33
CA ASN A 153 -0.22 5.66 -9.91
C ASN A 153 -0.42 7.10 -9.39
N ASP A 154 -1.59 7.69 -9.64
CA ASP A 154 -1.94 9.06 -9.29
C ASP A 154 -2.95 9.13 -8.13
N ILE A 155 -2.94 8.16 -7.21
CA ILE A 155 -3.88 8.11 -6.09
C ILE A 155 -3.50 9.16 -5.04
N ASP A 156 -4.37 10.13 -4.81
CA ASP A 156 -4.13 11.28 -3.93
C ASP A 156 -5.10 11.38 -2.74
N ASP A 157 -6.01 10.42 -2.59
CA ASP A 157 -7.08 10.49 -1.60
C ASP A 157 -7.10 9.29 -0.63
N PHE A 158 -7.49 9.54 0.63
CA PHE A 158 -7.62 8.49 1.64
C PHE A 158 -8.85 7.60 1.47
N SER A 159 -9.87 8.04 0.73
CA SER A 159 -11.08 7.23 0.52
C SER A 159 -10.77 5.98 -0.32
N SER A 160 -9.83 6.10 -1.25
CA SER A 160 -9.23 5.00 -2.01
C SER A 160 -8.53 4.00 -1.10
N VAL A 161 -7.73 4.47 -0.13
CA VAL A 161 -7.06 3.63 0.87
C VAL A 161 -8.08 2.92 1.76
N ASP A 162 -9.06 3.66 2.27
CA ASP A 162 -10.10 3.12 3.16
C ASP A 162 -10.96 2.08 2.43
N SER A 163 -11.24 2.29 1.13
CA SER A 163 -11.98 1.36 0.29
C SER A 163 -11.29 -0.01 0.14
N LEU A 164 -9.97 -0.10 0.32
CA LEU A 164 -9.25 -1.37 0.24
C LEU A 164 -9.67 -2.36 1.34
N ASN A 165 -10.19 -1.87 2.48
CA ASN A 165 -10.70 -2.74 3.56
C ASN A 165 -11.96 -3.53 3.19
N LEU A 166 -12.66 -3.09 2.14
CA LEU A 166 -13.88 -3.71 1.66
C LEU A 166 -13.61 -4.97 0.81
N PHE A 167 -12.39 -5.14 0.31
CA PHE A 167 -11.99 -6.35 -0.39
C PHE A 167 -11.94 -7.54 0.61
N PRO A 168 -12.64 -8.66 0.35
CA PRO A 168 -12.81 -9.72 1.34
C PRO A 168 -11.50 -10.40 1.78
N SER A 169 -10.63 -10.68 0.81
CA SER A 169 -9.43 -11.51 1.00
C SER A 169 -8.11 -10.75 0.84
N LEU A 170 -8.15 -9.43 0.68
CA LEU A 170 -6.97 -8.62 0.36
C LEU A 170 -5.98 -8.58 1.53
N ARG A 171 -4.72 -8.94 1.25
CA ARG A 171 -3.64 -9.09 2.24
C ARG A 171 -2.36 -8.37 1.87
N ASP A 172 -2.07 -8.22 0.58
CA ASP A 172 -0.86 -7.54 0.09
C ASP A 172 -1.25 -6.37 -0.82
N VAL A 173 -0.76 -5.19 -0.46
CA VAL A 173 -1.04 -3.94 -1.16
C VAL A 173 0.25 -3.17 -1.40
N ARG A 174 0.40 -2.66 -2.62
CA ARG A 174 1.42 -1.67 -2.95
C ARG A 174 0.78 -0.34 -3.30
N LEU A 175 1.10 0.71 -2.54
CA LEU A 175 0.70 2.10 -2.76
C LEU A 175 1.92 3.02 -3.00
N SER A 176 3.14 2.48 -3.01
CA SER A 176 4.39 3.24 -3.21
C SER A 176 4.29 4.23 -4.38
N ASP A 177 4.94 5.39 -4.25
CA ASP A 177 5.05 6.40 -5.32
C ASP A 177 3.73 7.08 -5.76
N ASN A 178 2.61 6.78 -5.09
CA ASN A 178 1.37 7.54 -5.20
C ASN A 178 1.41 8.78 -4.29
N PRO A 179 0.81 9.91 -4.68
CA PRO A 179 0.71 11.09 -3.83
C PRO A 179 0.20 10.82 -2.41
N VAL A 180 -0.79 9.92 -2.23
CA VAL A 180 -1.34 9.58 -0.90
C VAL A 180 -0.35 8.86 0.02
N ALA A 181 0.69 8.23 -0.51
CA ALA A 181 1.62 7.36 0.23
C ALA A 181 3.09 7.80 0.12
N ASP A 182 3.35 8.96 -0.48
CA ASP A 182 4.67 9.53 -0.68
C ASP A 182 4.85 10.78 0.20
N PRO A 183 5.60 10.68 1.32
CA PRO A 183 5.86 11.82 2.20
C PRO A 183 6.49 13.02 1.48
N ALA A 184 7.29 12.80 0.44
CA ALA A 184 7.91 13.88 -0.34
C ALA A 184 6.87 14.69 -1.14
N LYS A 185 5.68 14.11 -1.39
CA LYS A 185 4.53 14.76 -2.03
C LYS A 185 3.46 15.19 -1.02
N GLY A 186 3.75 15.15 0.28
CA GLY A 186 2.79 15.43 1.34
C GLY A 186 1.83 14.28 1.66
N GLY A 187 2.14 13.06 1.19
CA GLY A 187 1.40 11.85 1.47
C GLY A 187 1.51 11.38 2.93
N ALA A 188 0.70 10.39 3.27
CA ALA A 188 0.69 9.82 4.61
C ALA A 188 1.96 9.03 4.92
N PRO A 189 2.47 9.12 6.16
CA PRO A 189 3.49 8.20 6.65
C PRO A 189 2.95 6.78 6.78
N ARG A 190 3.85 5.79 6.77
CA ARG A 190 3.50 4.35 6.80
C ARG A 190 2.52 3.99 7.92
N PHE A 191 2.74 4.47 9.14
CA PHE A 191 1.88 4.14 10.27
C PHE A 191 0.42 4.58 10.06
N VAL A 192 0.18 5.67 9.33
CA VAL A 192 -1.19 6.12 8.99
C VAL A 192 -1.82 5.15 8.01
N LEU A 193 -1.09 4.70 6.99
CA LEU A 193 -1.57 3.71 6.03
C LEU A 193 -1.84 2.37 6.71
N VAL A 194 -0.93 1.89 7.56
CA VAL A 194 -1.11 0.66 8.36
C VAL A 194 -2.34 0.75 9.25
N ALA A 195 -2.52 1.89 9.94
CA ALA A 195 -3.69 2.10 10.80
C ALA A 195 -5.00 2.21 10.01
N ARG A 196 -4.98 2.72 8.77
CA ARG A 196 -6.16 2.76 7.91
C ARG A 196 -6.48 1.40 7.27
N LEU A 197 -5.47 0.57 7.00
CA LEU A 197 -5.60 -0.75 6.36
C LEU A 197 -5.70 -1.89 7.39
N GLY A 198 -6.89 -2.11 7.92
CA GLY A 198 -7.11 -3.01 9.07
C GLY A 198 -6.90 -4.50 8.83
N LYS A 199 -6.89 -4.96 7.57
CA LYS A 199 -6.74 -6.38 7.21
C LYS A 199 -5.44 -6.72 6.47
N VAL A 200 -4.82 -5.73 5.83
CA VAL A 200 -3.62 -5.91 5.00
C VAL A 200 -2.46 -6.36 5.88
N GLY A 201 -1.76 -7.42 5.48
CA GLY A 201 -0.60 -7.98 6.17
C GLY A 201 0.75 -7.58 5.56
N ILE A 202 0.77 -7.17 4.28
CA ILE A 202 1.98 -6.70 3.59
C ILE A 202 1.66 -5.37 2.92
N LEU A 203 2.44 -4.34 3.23
CA LEU A 203 2.29 -3.01 2.65
C LEU A 203 3.60 -2.57 2.02
N ASN A 204 3.57 -2.19 0.73
CA ASN A 204 4.74 -1.76 -0.03
C ASN A 204 5.89 -2.78 0.01
N GLY A 205 5.56 -4.07 -0.01
CA GLY A 205 6.52 -5.18 0.03
C GLY A 205 7.14 -5.46 1.40
N SER A 206 6.70 -4.79 2.47
CA SER A 206 7.14 -5.06 3.85
C SER A 206 5.98 -5.59 4.70
N GLU A 207 6.22 -6.71 5.39
CA GLU A 207 5.25 -7.31 6.32
C GLU A 207 4.90 -6.34 7.45
N ILE A 208 3.63 -6.36 7.86
CA ILE A 208 3.10 -5.61 8.99
C ILE A 208 3.02 -6.55 10.18
N SER A 209 3.96 -6.42 11.12
CA SER A 209 3.93 -7.24 12.33
C SER A 209 2.71 -6.90 13.21
N PRO A 210 2.22 -7.83 14.06
CA PRO A 210 1.15 -7.53 15.01
C PRO A 210 1.48 -6.37 15.96
N ARG A 211 2.77 -6.21 16.29
CA ARG A 211 3.25 -5.11 17.13
C ARG A 211 3.23 -3.78 16.38
N GLU A 212 3.80 -3.72 15.17
CA GLU A 212 3.75 -2.54 14.30
C GLU A 212 2.32 -2.07 14.07
N ARG A 213 1.38 -2.99 13.81
CA ARG A 213 -0.04 -2.65 13.63
C ARG A 213 -0.61 -1.98 14.87
N ARG A 214 -0.41 -2.58 16.04
CA ARG A 214 -0.89 -2.03 17.31
C ARG A 214 -0.31 -0.64 17.57
N GLU A 215 0.99 -0.47 17.40
CA GLU A 215 1.67 0.80 17.60
C GLU A 215 1.19 1.86 16.61
N SER A 216 1.04 1.50 15.33
CA SER A 216 0.54 2.36 14.26
C SER A 216 -0.89 2.81 14.50
N GLU A 217 -1.79 1.91 14.91
CA GLU A 217 -3.19 2.21 15.21
C GLU A 217 -3.32 3.14 16.42
N ILE A 218 -2.55 2.90 17.49
CA ILE A 218 -2.50 3.80 18.66
C ILE A 218 -1.99 5.19 18.24
N ARG A 219 -0.89 5.22 17.47
CA ARG A 219 -0.29 6.46 16.97
C ARG A 219 -1.27 7.24 16.09
N TYR A 220 -2.00 6.55 15.23
CA TYR A 220 -3.03 7.13 14.37
C TYR A 220 -4.21 7.71 15.17
N VAL A 221 -4.72 6.99 16.18
CA VAL A 221 -5.78 7.53 17.04
C VAL A 221 -5.32 8.82 17.73
N ARG A 222 -4.10 8.84 18.28
CA ARG A 222 -3.53 10.04 18.89
C ARG A 222 -3.32 11.18 17.89
N LEU A 223 -2.84 10.87 16.69
CA LEU A 223 -2.68 11.82 15.59
C LEU A 223 -4.01 12.50 15.26
N VAL A 224 -5.08 11.71 15.13
CA VAL A 224 -6.43 12.20 14.81
C VAL A 224 -6.96 13.04 15.98
N MET A 225 -6.81 12.60 17.23
CA MET A 225 -7.18 13.39 18.42
C MET A 225 -6.42 14.72 18.52
N GLY A 226 -5.16 14.78 18.08
CA GLY A 226 -4.35 15.99 18.12
C GLY A 226 -4.69 17.01 17.03
N LYS A 227 -5.23 16.56 15.89
CA LYS A 227 -5.57 17.42 14.74
C LYS A 227 -7.00 17.95 14.76
N ILE A 228 -7.88 17.29 15.52
CA ILE A 228 -9.30 17.66 15.57
C ILE A 228 -9.49 18.74 16.64
N GLU A 229 -9.61 20.00 16.22
CA GLU A 229 -10.11 21.09 17.06
C GLU A 229 -11.66 21.15 17.05
N SER A 230 -12.30 20.58 16.03
CA SER A 230 -13.76 20.62 15.82
C SER A 230 -14.47 19.41 16.41
N ASN A 231 -15.53 19.64 17.20
CA ASN A 231 -16.33 18.57 17.80
C ASN A 231 -17.32 17.91 16.81
N ASP A 232 -17.10 18.06 15.49
CA ASP A 232 -17.99 17.53 14.46
C ASP A 232 -17.73 16.04 14.22
N GLN A 233 -18.53 15.23 14.92
CA GLN A 233 -18.43 13.77 14.86
C GLN A 233 -18.70 13.18 13.48
N GLU A 234 -19.49 13.85 12.63
CA GLU A 234 -19.81 13.35 11.29
C GLU A 234 -18.65 13.53 10.32
N GLU A 235 -17.97 14.67 10.39
CA GLU A 235 -16.76 14.90 9.59
C GLU A 235 -15.65 13.90 9.95
N ILE A 236 -15.46 13.63 11.25
CA ILE A 236 -14.49 12.65 11.73
C ILE A 236 -14.83 11.25 11.21
N ARG A 237 -16.10 10.85 11.27
CA ARG A 237 -16.55 9.54 10.74
C ARG A 237 -16.28 9.42 9.24
N ARG A 238 -16.48 10.51 8.48
CA ARG A 238 -16.24 10.53 7.04
C ARG A 238 -14.76 10.47 6.68
N LEU A 239 -13.92 11.27 7.34
CA LEU A 239 -12.49 11.38 7.02
C LEU A 239 -11.64 10.27 7.65
N HIS A 240 -12.10 9.72 8.78
CA HIS A 240 -11.39 8.72 9.57
C HIS A 240 -12.32 7.56 9.96
N PRO A 241 -12.78 6.72 9.01
CA PRO A 241 -13.78 5.68 9.27
C PRO A 241 -13.39 4.70 10.38
N ARG A 242 -12.10 4.40 10.53
CA ARG A 242 -11.57 3.49 11.57
C ARG A 242 -11.32 4.16 12.92
N PHE A 243 -11.44 5.48 13.05
CA PHE A 243 -11.04 6.19 14.27
C PHE A 243 -11.83 5.73 15.49
N ALA A 244 -13.17 5.67 15.39
CA ALA A 244 -14.03 5.32 16.51
C ALA A 244 -13.80 3.87 16.99
N GLU A 245 -13.69 2.92 16.05
CA GLU A 245 -13.40 1.51 16.39
C GLU A 245 -12.02 1.36 17.03
N LEU A 246 -10.98 2.03 16.51
CA LEU A 246 -9.61 1.90 17.01
C LEU A 246 -9.45 2.55 18.39
N LYS A 247 -10.08 3.71 18.59
CA LYS A 247 -10.10 4.40 19.88
C LYS A 247 -10.71 3.51 20.96
N SER A 248 -11.84 2.85 20.63
CA SER A 248 -12.49 1.89 21.54
C SER A 248 -11.66 0.63 21.75
N PHE A 249 -11.08 0.06 20.68
CA PHE A 249 -10.31 -1.18 20.74
C PHE A 249 -9.03 -1.04 21.57
N HIS A 250 -8.34 0.09 21.46
CA HIS A 250 -7.11 0.37 22.22
C HIS A 250 -7.35 1.03 23.58
N GLY A 251 -8.61 1.31 23.95
CA GLY A 251 -8.97 1.91 25.23
C GLY A 251 -8.39 3.32 25.43
N ILE A 252 -8.32 4.12 24.37
CA ILE A 252 -7.76 5.47 24.41
C ILE A 252 -8.88 6.45 24.81
N GLU A 253 -8.84 6.94 26.05
CA GLU A 253 -9.80 7.92 26.55
C GLU A 253 -9.53 9.32 25.97
N ASP A 254 -10.58 10.13 25.86
CA ASP A 254 -10.38 11.57 25.66
C ASP A 254 -9.67 12.12 26.89
N GLU A 255 -8.45 12.64 26.73
CA GLU A 255 -7.81 13.45 27.76
C GLU A 255 -8.61 14.76 27.94
N LYS A 256 -9.80 14.67 28.55
CA LYS A 256 -10.49 15.85 29.06
C LYS A 256 -9.76 16.26 30.33
N PRO A 257 -9.35 17.54 30.47
CA PRO A 257 -9.01 18.06 31.78
C PRO A 257 -10.27 17.95 32.63
N THR A 258 -10.27 17.05 33.62
CA THR A 258 -11.37 16.94 34.57
C THR A 258 -11.47 18.25 35.34
N SER A 259 -12.42 19.07 34.91
CA SER A 259 -12.87 20.25 35.61
C SER A 259 -13.63 19.82 36.86
N SER A 260 -12.91 19.56 37.96
CA SER A 260 -13.43 19.76 39.31
C SER A 260 -12.30 19.76 40.34
N ILE A 261 -12.35 20.80 41.19
CA ILE A 261 -11.56 21.08 42.40
C ILE A 261 -10.35 22.00 42.17
N SER A 262 -10.58 23.25 42.58
CA SER A 262 -9.62 24.32 42.80
C SER A 262 -8.43 23.88 43.67
N GLY A 263 -7.24 23.87 43.07
CA GLY A 263 -5.94 23.78 43.72
C GLY A 263 -4.85 24.02 42.67
N PRO A 264 -3.60 24.37 43.04
CA PRO A 264 -2.53 24.61 42.07
C PRO A 264 -2.37 23.37 41.18
N GLN A 265 -2.69 23.49 39.90
CA GLN A 265 -2.69 22.39 38.95
C GLN A 265 -1.30 21.74 38.90
N LYS A 266 -1.22 20.49 39.36
CA LYS A 266 -0.04 19.66 39.16
C LYS A 266 0.08 19.36 37.66
N MET A 267 1.11 19.88 37.04
CA MET A 267 1.56 19.68 35.63
C MET A 267 1.87 18.22 35.24
N ALA A 268 1.38 17.23 36.00
CA ALA A 268 1.78 15.83 35.88
C ALA A 268 0.89 15.02 34.93
N SER A 269 -0.30 15.50 34.55
CA SER A 269 -1.29 14.72 33.79
C SER A 269 -1.13 14.77 32.26
N GLY A 270 -0.09 15.41 31.72
CA GLY A 270 0.11 15.55 30.26
C GLY A 270 1.56 15.33 29.79
N LEU A 271 2.39 14.67 30.62
CA LEU A 271 3.78 14.36 30.27
C LEU A 271 3.86 12.99 29.59
N ILE A 272 4.41 12.96 28.38
CA ILE A 272 4.77 11.74 27.68
C ILE A 272 6.22 11.35 27.98
N SER A 273 6.48 10.04 28.10
CA SER A 273 7.83 9.51 28.32
C SER A 273 8.39 8.99 27.00
N ILE A 274 9.38 9.69 26.42
CA ILE A 274 10.02 9.33 25.14
C ILE A 274 11.48 8.91 25.36
N THR A 275 11.98 8.01 24.51
CA THR A 275 13.39 7.58 24.50
C THR A 275 14.12 8.24 23.33
N LEU A 276 15.25 8.88 23.61
CA LEU A 276 16.08 9.57 22.62
C LEU A 276 17.36 8.76 22.38
N LYS A 277 17.67 8.42 21.13
CA LYS A 277 18.90 7.73 20.71
C LYS A 277 19.73 8.66 19.83
N CYS A 278 21.00 8.84 20.14
CA CYS A 278 21.90 9.70 19.37
C CYS A 278 22.79 8.82 18.48
N VAL A 279 22.73 9.01 17.15
CA VAL A 279 23.35 8.12 16.16
C VAL A 279 24.29 8.81 15.16
N GLY A 280 24.40 10.14 15.21
CA GLY A 280 25.20 10.89 14.25
C GLY A 280 26.70 10.57 14.32
N PRO A 281 27.38 10.35 13.18
CA PRO A 281 28.82 10.07 13.13
C PRO A 281 29.69 11.05 13.92
N SER A 282 29.42 12.35 13.81
CA SER A 282 30.14 13.40 14.56
C SER A 282 29.68 13.56 16.01
N MET A 283 28.54 12.95 16.38
CA MET A 283 27.93 13.11 17.70
C MET A 283 28.54 12.21 18.78
N GLY A 284 29.27 11.16 18.37
CA GLY A 284 29.89 10.17 19.26
C GLY A 284 28.88 9.19 19.88
N GLU A 285 29.38 8.06 20.39
CA GLU A 285 28.54 7.04 21.02
C GLU A 285 27.95 7.57 22.34
N LYS A 286 26.62 7.76 22.39
CA LYS A 286 25.91 8.25 23.57
C LYS A 286 24.81 7.29 23.97
N GLN A 287 24.69 7.08 25.28
CA GLN A 287 23.66 6.23 25.85
C GLN A 287 22.26 6.81 25.57
N PRO A 288 21.27 5.99 25.25
CA PRO A 288 19.89 6.44 25.08
C PRO A 288 19.35 7.12 26.34
N LEU A 289 18.60 8.20 26.16
CA LEU A 289 18.02 8.99 27.26
C LEU A 289 16.50 8.94 27.23
N THR A 290 15.88 8.49 28.32
CA THR A 290 14.43 8.58 28.50
C THR A 290 14.07 9.90 29.19
N LYS A 291 13.20 10.70 28.57
CA LYS A 291 12.78 12.02 29.06
C LYS A 291 11.26 12.12 29.12
N LYS A 292 10.77 12.75 30.18
CA LYS A 292 9.35 13.11 30.33
C LYS A 292 9.13 14.53 29.84
N LEU A 293 8.34 14.71 28.79
CA LEU A 293 8.09 16.00 28.15
C LEU A 293 6.58 16.22 27.98
N PRO A 294 6.09 17.46 28.00
CA PRO A 294 4.69 17.74 27.63
C PRO A 294 4.39 17.27 26.22
N ALA A 295 3.20 16.71 25.99
CA ALA A 295 2.76 16.29 24.65
C ALA A 295 2.70 17.47 23.64
N THR A 296 2.53 18.70 24.15
CA THR A 296 2.54 19.95 23.39
C THR A 296 3.94 20.45 23.01
N THR A 297 5.01 19.74 23.38
CA THR A 297 6.38 20.11 22.99
C THR A 297 6.48 20.08 21.46
N THR A 298 6.95 21.16 20.85
CA THR A 298 7.15 21.21 19.39
C THR A 298 8.42 20.48 18.97
N VAL A 299 8.48 20.03 17.71
CA VAL A 299 9.67 19.40 17.12
C VAL A 299 10.88 20.32 17.23
N GLY A 300 10.75 21.61 16.92
CA GLY A 300 11.84 22.58 17.05
C GLY A 300 12.35 22.69 18.50
N LYS A 301 11.43 22.69 19.48
CA LYS A 301 11.82 22.69 20.90
C LYS A 301 12.48 21.38 21.31
N LEU A 302 12.03 20.25 20.77
CA LEU A 302 12.66 18.94 21.00
C LEU A 302 14.08 18.89 20.42
N LYS A 303 14.33 19.47 19.24
CA LYS A 303 15.68 19.61 18.66
C LYS A 303 16.62 20.34 19.62
N SER A 304 16.22 21.52 20.11
CA SER A 304 17.01 22.28 21.09
C SER A 304 17.24 21.52 22.41
N LEU A 305 16.25 20.73 22.86
CA LEU A 305 16.42 19.88 24.03
C LEU A 305 17.43 18.75 23.78
N CYS A 306 17.44 18.16 22.58
CA CYS A 306 18.40 17.12 22.21
C CYS A 306 19.84 17.67 22.18
N GLU A 307 20.04 18.87 21.62
CA GLU A 307 21.33 19.56 21.65
C GLU A 307 21.85 19.72 23.09
N SER A 308 20.98 20.14 24.00
CA SER A 308 21.30 20.31 25.42
C SER A 308 21.58 18.97 26.13
N PHE A 309 20.70 17.98 25.96
CA PHE A 309 20.82 16.68 26.63
C PHE A 309 22.06 15.90 26.19
N PHE A 310 22.39 15.94 24.91
CA PHE A 310 23.55 15.26 24.36
C PHE A 310 24.79 16.14 24.28
N LYS A 311 24.72 17.42 24.69
CA LYS A 311 25.83 18.39 24.64
C LYS A 311 26.44 18.50 23.24
N LEU A 312 25.58 18.61 22.22
CA LEU A 312 25.98 18.79 20.83
C LEU A 312 26.37 20.26 20.63
N LYS A 313 27.55 20.52 20.06
CA LYS A 313 28.02 21.88 19.75
C LYS A 313 28.09 22.04 18.24
N ASP A 314 27.45 23.08 17.72
CA ASP A 314 27.48 23.47 16.31
C ASP A 314 26.99 22.38 15.33
N ILE A 315 26.17 21.44 15.80
CA ILE A 315 25.57 20.39 14.97
C ILE A 315 24.09 20.68 14.81
N LYS A 316 23.64 20.81 13.56
CA LYS A 316 22.22 20.87 13.25
C LYS A 316 21.60 19.50 13.40
N VAL A 317 20.55 19.41 14.21
CA VAL A 317 19.92 18.14 14.56
C VAL A 317 18.76 17.81 13.63
N LYS A 318 18.76 16.60 13.07
CA LYS A 318 17.60 15.95 12.46
C LYS A 318 17.01 14.91 13.41
N LEU A 319 15.68 14.85 13.44
CA LEU A 319 14.94 13.90 14.27
C LEU A 319 14.23 12.90 13.38
N PHE A 320 14.25 11.64 13.79
CA PHE A 320 13.52 10.56 13.14
C PHE A 320 12.75 9.77 14.20
N VAL A 321 11.55 9.29 13.87
CA VAL A 321 10.84 8.33 14.71
C VAL A 321 11.26 6.92 14.29
N GLU A 322 11.74 6.14 15.25
CA GLU A 322 12.03 4.72 15.04
C GLU A 322 10.73 3.93 15.21
N GLU A 323 10.31 3.25 14.15
CA GLU A 323 9.16 2.35 14.15
C GLU A 323 9.64 0.91 13.97
N GLU A 324 9.16 0.00 14.80
CA GLU A 324 9.55 -1.39 14.70
C GLU A 324 8.95 -2.03 13.43
N GLY A 325 9.77 -2.73 12.65
CA GLY A 325 9.38 -3.28 11.34
C GLY A 325 9.63 -2.34 10.16
N CYS A 326 9.92 -1.06 10.41
CA CYS A 326 10.35 -0.13 9.38
C CYS A 326 11.90 -0.17 9.29
N PRO A 327 12.49 -0.56 8.15
CA PRO A 327 13.96 -0.68 8.03
C PRO A 327 14.67 0.67 8.11
N LEU A 328 13.94 1.78 7.89
CA LEU A 328 14.44 3.14 7.93
C LEU A 328 13.57 3.98 8.88
N PRO A 329 14.18 4.74 9.82
CA PRO A 329 13.49 5.72 10.65
C PRO A 329 12.79 6.78 9.81
N GLN A 330 11.61 7.24 10.23
CA GLN A 330 10.86 8.27 9.49
C GLN A 330 11.24 9.68 9.96
N PRO A 331 11.58 10.61 9.04
CA PRO A 331 11.99 11.95 9.41
C PRO A 331 10.84 12.75 10.04
N VAL A 332 11.19 13.63 10.97
CA VAL A 332 10.28 14.58 11.61
C VAL A 332 10.70 15.99 11.21
N GLU A 333 10.05 16.53 10.18
CA GLU A 333 10.50 17.76 9.51
C GLU A 333 9.76 19.03 9.98
N GLU A 334 8.53 18.90 10.46
CA GLU A 334 7.68 20.04 10.78
C GLU A 334 7.99 20.63 12.17
N ASP A 335 8.89 21.61 12.22
CA ASP A 335 9.40 22.20 13.47
C ASP A 335 8.31 22.85 14.35
N THR A 336 7.22 23.30 13.73
CA THR A 336 6.07 23.91 14.41
C THR A 336 5.11 22.88 14.99
N ALA A 337 5.09 21.66 14.46
CA ALA A 337 4.17 20.62 14.91
C ALA A 337 4.52 20.16 16.32
N SER A 338 3.51 19.91 17.13
CA SER A 338 3.67 19.32 18.46
C SER A 338 3.82 17.79 18.41
N LEU A 339 4.41 17.18 19.45
CA LEU A 339 4.53 15.71 19.52
C LEU A 339 3.16 15.03 19.44
N MET A 340 2.12 15.60 20.05
CA MET A 340 0.74 15.11 19.93
C MET A 340 0.18 15.21 18.51
N GLU A 341 0.43 16.30 17.77
CA GLU A 341 0.02 16.49 16.38
C GLU A 341 0.71 15.52 15.40
N LEU A 342 1.78 14.86 15.85
CA LEU A 342 2.49 13.81 15.12
C LEU A 342 2.14 12.39 15.62
N GLY A 343 1.20 12.29 16.57
CA GLY A 343 0.78 11.06 17.23
C GLY A 343 1.82 10.46 18.19
N ILE A 344 2.93 11.15 18.45
CA ILE A 344 4.01 10.67 19.31
C ILE A 344 3.54 10.70 20.77
N GLY A 345 3.58 9.54 21.43
CA GLY A 345 3.20 9.41 22.84
C GLY A 345 4.21 8.63 23.66
N SER A 346 3.84 8.35 24.92
CA SER A 346 4.69 7.59 25.84
C SER A 346 5.11 6.25 25.24
N GLY A 347 6.42 5.94 25.34
CA GLY A 347 7.05 4.73 24.80
C GLY A 347 7.73 4.92 23.44
N ALA A 348 7.50 6.04 22.74
CA ALA A 348 8.11 6.29 21.45
C ALA A 348 9.65 6.45 21.53
N THR A 349 10.34 5.96 20.51
CA THR A 349 11.79 6.16 20.35
C THR A 349 12.07 7.15 19.22
N ILE A 350 12.83 8.19 19.53
CA ILE A 350 13.25 9.22 18.59
C ILE A 350 14.76 9.12 18.41
N VAL A 351 15.18 8.97 17.16
CA VAL A 351 16.56 8.95 16.72
C VAL A 351 16.98 10.38 16.39
N VAL A 352 18.13 10.78 16.94
CA VAL A 352 18.74 12.10 16.84
C VAL A 352 20.00 11.94 16.00
N ASP A 353 20.01 12.58 14.83
CA ASP A 353 21.08 12.50 13.85
C ASP A 353 21.57 13.90 13.45
N GLU A 354 22.70 13.97 12.74
CA GLU A 354 23.24 15.21 12.19
C GLU A 354 22.67 15.52 10.79
N GLU A 355 22.38 16.78 10.54
CA GLU A 355 22.12 17.27 9.19
C GLU A 355 23.42 17.30 8.40
N SER A 356 23.47 16.52 7.32
CA SER A 356 24.62 16.40 6.40
C SER A 356 24.95 17.69 5.65
#